data_AF-A0A7S3FKG2-F1
#
_entry.id   AF-A0A7S3FKG2-F1
#
_cell.length_a   1.000
_cell.length_b   1.000
_cell.length_c   1.000
_cell.angle_alpha   90.00
_cell.angle_beta   90.00
_cell.angle_gamma   90.00
#
_symmetry.space_group_name_H-M   'P 1'
#
loop_
_entity.id
_entity.type
_entity.pdbx_description
1 polymer ?
#
loop_
_entity_poly.entity_id
_entity_poly.type
_entity_poly.pdbx_seq_one_letter_code
_entity_poly.pdbx_strand_id
1 'polypeptide(L)'
;RSLKVVTEPPNGLKLNMRSSYSKITEQSLAECPHEGFRPLVYVLSFFHAVVQERRKYGKLGWNVAYDFNETDMRISMTLINTYLTKSHDNKEDTMPWDTLRYLIGEAMYGGRVSDGLDRRILNTYLDEYLGDFLFDSFQ
;
A
#
# COMPACT_ATOMS: atom_id res chain seq x y z
N ARG A 1 -8.13 -37.36 -17.41
CA ARG A 1 -7.54 -36.98 -16.09
C ARG A 1 -7.50 -35.45 -16.05
N SER A 2 -8.12 -34.83 -15.06
CA SER A 2 -8.07 -33.38 -14.84
C SER A 2 -7.43 -33.11 -13.47
N LEU A 3 -6.68 -32.01 -13.38
CA LEU A 3 -6.08 -31.53 -12.14
C LEU A 3 -6.95 -30.37 -11.63
N LYS A 4 -7.48 -30.49 -10.41
CA LYS A 4 -8.19 -29.38 -9.74
C LYS A 4 -7.20 -28.67 -8.83
N VAL A 5 -6.88 -27.42 -9.16
CA VAL A 5 -6.07 -26.54 -8.31
C VAL A 5 -7.02 -25.55 -7.64
N VAL A 6 -6.93 -25.44 -6.31
CA VAL A 6 -7.63 -24.41 -5.54
C VAL A 6 -6.60 -23.38 -5.12
N THR A 7 -6.74 -22.15 -5.62
CA THR A 7 -5.91 -21.02 -5.23
C THR A 7 -6.69 -20.18 -4.23
N GLU A 8 -6.62 -20.54 -2.94
CA GLU A 8 -7.16 -19.69 -1.88
C GLU A 8 -6.21 -18.50 -1.61
N PRO A 9 -6.73 -17.33 -1.21
CA PRO A 9 -5.87 -16.23 -0.79
C PRO A 9 -4.96 -16.65 0.37
N PRO A 10 -3.70 -16.17 0.41
CA PRO A 10 -2.76 -16.49 1.47
C PRO A 10 -3.36 -16.18 2.85
N ASN A 11 -3.25 -17.13 3.79
CA ASN A 11 -3.81 -16.97 5.12
C ASN A 11 -2.77 -16.39 6.09
N GLY A 12 -2.90 -15.11 6.42
CA GLY A 12 -2.14 -14.45 7.47
C GLY A 12 -1.26 -13.34 6.89
N LEU A 13 -1.05 -12.28 7.68
CA LEU A 13 -0.36 -11.06 7.26
C LEU A 13 0.96 -11.30 6.54
N LYS A 14 1.83 -12.16 7.11
CA LYS A 14 3.14 -12.49 6.52
C LYS A 14 3.02 -13.13 5.14
N LEU A 15 2.10 -14.09 4.97
CA LEU A 15 1.92 -14.78 3.70
C LEU A 15 1.28 -13.85 2.67
N ASN A 16 0.35 -13.01 3.10
CA ASN A 16 -0.29 -12.03 2.24
C ASN A 16 0.73 -11.00 1.72
N MET A 17 1.50 -10.40 2.64
CA MET A 17 2.59 -9.50 2.28
C MET A 17 3.60 -10.17 1.34
N ARG A 18 4.01 -11.41 1.63
CA ARG A 18 4.92 -12.16 0.76
C ARG A 18 4.33 -12.37 -0.63
N SER A 19 3.05 -12.70 -0.73
CA SER A 19 2.39 -12.96 -2.02
C SER A 19 2.34 -11.72 -2.92
N SER A 20 2.19 -10.54 -2.33
CA SER A 20 2.15 -9.29 -3.07
C SER A 20 3.56 -8.77 -3.37
N TYR A 21 4.44 -8.75 -2.36
CA TYR A 21 5.81 -8.24 -2.51
C TYR A 21 6.67 -9.12 -3.44
N SER A 22 6.48 -10.44 -3.46
CA SER A 22 7.26 -11.33 -4.33
C SER A 22 7.02 -11.13 -5.83
N LYS A 23 5.95 -10.42 -6.20
CA LYS A 23 5.64 -10.09 -7.61
C LYS A 23 6.38 -8.84 -8.08
N ILE A 24 6.97 -8.07 -7.16
CA ILE A 24 7.72 -6.86 -7.46
C ILE A 24 9.14 -7.26 -7.84
N THR A 25 9.57 -6.84 -9.03
CA THR A 25 10.91 -7.17 -9.54
C THR A 25 11.95 -6.13 -9.12
N GLU A 26 13.23 -6.50 -9.09
CA GLU A 26 14.31 -5.53 -8.87
C GLU A 26 14.34 -4.44 -9.93
N GLN A 27 13.94 -4.75 -11.17
CA GLN A 27 13.80 -3.76 -12.23
C GLN A 27 12.74 -2.71 -11.84
N SER A 28 11.58 -3.15 -11.36
CA SER A 28 10.51 -2.24 -10.90
C SER A 28 10.95 -1.41 -9.70
N LEU A 29 11.75 -1.97 -8.78
CA LEU A 29 12.33 -1.24 -7.65
C LEU A 29 13.43 -0.25 -8.03
N ALA A 30 13.94 -0.32 -9.26
CA ALA A 30 14.96 0.59 -9.80
C ALA A 30 14.39 1.67 -10.72
N GLU A 31 13.07 1.70 -10.95
CA GLU A 31 12.42 2.67 -11.85
C GLU A 31 12.42 4.10 -11.29
N CYS A 32 12.46 4.26 -9.97
CA CYS A 32 12.46 5.56 -9.32
C CYS A 32 13.87 5.91 -8.82
N PRO A 33 14.40 7.11 -9.14
CA PRO A 33 15.72 7.54 -8.66
C PRO A 33 15.71 7.96 -7.18
N HIS A 34 14.54 8.22 -6.60
CA HIS A 34 14.42 8.70 -5.23
C HIS A 34 14.67 7.58 -4.21
N GLU A 35 15.57 7.79 -3.26
CA GLU A 35 15.96 6.78 -2.26
C GLU A 35 14.79 6.27 -1.40
N GLY A 36 13.86 7.16 -1.07
CA GLY A 36 12.63 6.83 -0.35
C GLY A 36 11.67 5.88 -1.07
N PHE A 37 11.85 5.60 -2.37
CA PHE A 37 10.95 4.74 -3.13
C PHE A 37 10.92 3.30 -2.63
N ARG A 38 12.09 2.66 -2.48
CA ARG A 38 12.19 1.26 -2.06
C ARG A 38 11.55 1.01 -0.69
N PRO A 39 11.86 1.82 0.36
CA PRO A 39 11.17 1.72 1.65
C PRO A 39 9.65 1.89 1.52
N LEU A 40 9.19 2.85 0.73
CA LEU A 40 7.75 3.08 0.56
C LEU A 40 7.02 1.97 -0.17
N VAL A 41 7.66 1.29 -1.13
CA VAL A 41 7.07 0.10 -1.78
C VAL A 41 6.88 -1.03 -0.76
N TYR A 42 7.82 -1.22 0.15
CA TYR A 42 7.68 -2.19 1.24
C TYR A 42 6.54 -1.81 2.20
N VAL A 43 6.50 -0.56 2.64
CA VAL A 43 5.43 -0.03 3.52
C VAL A 43 4.06 -0.13 2.85
N LEU A 44 3.94 0.21 1.56
CA LEU A 44 2.72 0.05 0.78
C LEU A 44 2.28 -1.42 0.72
N SER A 45 3.22 -2.35 0.55
CA SER A 45 2.94 -3.79 0.53
C SER A 45 2.44 -4.28 1.89
N PHE A 46 3.00 -3.76 2.98
CA PHE A 46 2.54 -4.02 4.34
C PHE A 46 1.13 -3.47 4.57
N PHE A 47 0.90 -2.20 4.23
CA PHE A 47 -0.41 -1.56 4.28
C PHE A 47 -1.47 -2.37 3.51
N HIS A 48 -1.17 -2.74 2.26
CA HIS A 48 -2.06 -3.55 1.42
C HIS A 48 -2.43 -4.88 2.10
N ALA A 49 -1.44 -5.57 2.68
CA ALA A 49 -1.68 -6.81 3.39
C ALA A 49 -2.54 -6.59 4.66
N VAL A 50 -2.32 -5.52 5.42
CA VAL A 50 -3.11 -5.17 6.61
C VAL A 50 -4.58 -4.94 6.24
N VAL A 51 -4.86 -4.10 5.23
CA VAL A 51 -6.26 -3.78 4.87
C VAL A 51 -7.02 -4.98 4.33
N GLN A 52 -6.34 -5.91 3.65
CA GLN A 52 -6.91 -7.18 3.21
C GLN A 52 -7.17 -8.13 4.40
N GLU A 53 -6.21 -8.30 5.30
CA GLU A 53 -6.34 -9.20 6.45
C GLU A 53 -7.44 -8.76 7.42
N ARG A 54 -7.67 -7.44 7.55
CA ARG A 54 -8.76 -6.91 8.38
C ARG A 54 -10.13 -7.48 8.00
N ARG A 55 -10.37 -7.80 6.73
CA ARG A 55 -11.63 -8.42 6.26
C ARG A 55 -11.96 -9.74 6.98
N LYS A 56 -10.96 -10.45 7.52
CA LYS A 56 -11.16 -11.70 8.27
C LYS A 56 -11.93 -11.52 9.58
N TYR A 57 -11.95 -10.31 10.13
CA TYR A 57 -12.61 -10.00 11.40
C TYR A 57 -14.07 -9.52 11.21
N GLY A 58 -14.63 -9.67 10.01
CA GLY A 58 -15.99 -9.22 9.69
C GLY A 58 -16.18 -7.74 10.03
N LYS A 59 -17.28 -7.43 10.74
CA LYS A 59 -17.65 -6.05 11.13
C LYS A 59 -16.67 -5.38 12.09
N LEU A 60 -15.82 -6.14 12.80
CA LEU A 60 -14.74 -5.57 13.62
C LEU A 60 -13.56 -5.07 12.76
N GLY A 61 -13.40 -5.66 11.58
CA GLY A 61 -12.38 -5.26 10.61
C GLY A 61 -12.84 -4.10 9.74
N TRP A 62 -13.98 -4.31 9.06
CA TRP A 62 -14.64 -3.36 8.16
C TRP A 62 -16.16 -3.47 8.30
N ASN A 63 -16.86 -2.34 8.34
CA ASN A 63 -18.32 -2.33 8.33
C ASN A 63 -18.87 -2.92 7.02
N VAL A 64 -18.19 -2.66 5.89
CA VAL A 64 -18.52 -3.20 4.57
C VAL A 64 -17.37 -4.08 4.05
N ALA A 65 -17.71 -5.21 3.40
CA ALA A 65 -16.71 -6.12 2.86
C ALA A 65 -16.11 -5.58 1.54
N TYR A 66 -15.04 -4.81 1.64
CA TYR A 66 -14.30 -4.30 0.48
C TYR A 66 -13.37 -5.36 -0.14
N ASP A 67 -13.26 -5.32 -1.46
CA ASP A 67 -12.38 -6.20 -2.22
C ASP A 67 -11.13 -5.44 -2.68
N PHE A 68 -10.16 -5.25 -1.78
CA PHE A 68 -8.86 -4.67 -2.12
C PHE A 68 -8.03 -5.69 -2.90
N ASN A 69 -7.52 -5.30 -4.06
CA ASN A 69 -6.88 -6.21 -5.00
C ASN A 69 -5.53 -5.67 -5.53
N GLU A 70 -4.85 -6.50 -6.30
CA GLU A 70 -3.51 -6.22 -6.82
C GLU A 70 -3.43 -4.96 -7.69
N THR A 71 -4.54 -4.57 -8.33
CA THR A 71 -4.58 -3.34 -9.14
C THR A 71 -4.44 -2.11 -8.25
N ASP A 72 -5.04 -2.10 -7.06
CA ASP A 72 -4.92 -0.99 -6.11
C ASP A 72 -3.47 -0.79 -5.69
N MET A 73 -2.80 -1.88 -5.35
CA MET A 73 -1.39 -1.88 -4.96
C MET A 73 -0.49 -1.43 -6.11
N ARG A 74 -0.67 -1.98 -7.32
CA ARG A 74 0.16 -1.66 -8.48
C ARG A 74 0.04 -0.20 -8.87
N ILE A 75 -1.18 0.34 -8.95
CA ILE A 75 -1.40 1.75 -9.29
C ILE A 75 -0.87 2.65 -8.17
N SER A 76 -1.03 2.28 -6.90
CA SER A 76 -0.45 3.03 -5.79
C SER A 76 1.08 3.08 -5.88
N MET A 77 1.75 1.98 -6.25
CA MET A 77 3.19 1.96 -6.50
C MET A 77 3.57 2.88 -7.67
N THR A 78 2.80 2.90 -8.76
CA THR A 78 3.01 3.83 -9.88
C THR A 78 2.86 5.29 -9.45
N LEU A 79 1.89 5.59 -8.58
CA LEU A 79 1.69 6.93 -8.04
C LEU A 79 2.88 7.36 -7.17
N ILE A 80 3.34 6.50 -6.27
CA ILE A 80 4.56 6.77 -5.48
C ILE A 80 5.74 7.04 -6.42
N ASN A 81 5.98 6.18 -7.42
CA ASN A 81 7.07 6.38 -8.38
C ASN A 81 6.95 7.75 -9.08
N THR A 82 5.77 8.08 -9.59
CA THR A 82 5.52 9.33 -10.32
C THR A 82 5.84 10.56 -9.47
N TYR A 83 5.35 10.60 -8.23
CA TYR A 83 5.49 11.79 -7.39
C TYR A 83 6.87 11.89 -6.74
N LEU A 84 7.53 10.78 -6.42
CA LEU A 84 8.91 10.81 -5.93
C LEU A 84 9.92 11.13 -7.04
N THR A 85 9.69 10.65 -8.27
CA THR A 85 10.51 11.05 -9.42
C THR A 85 10.39 12.55 -9.67
N LYS A 86 9.17 13.10 -9.62
CA LYS A 86 8.95 14.54 -9.72
C LYS A 86 9.66 15.31 -8.60
N SER A 87 9.57 14.84 -7.35
CA SER A 87 10.27 15.44 -6.19
C SER A 87 11.79 15.46 -6.41
N HIS A 88 12.35 14.33 -6.87
CA HIS A 88 13.77 14.19 -7.18
C HIS A 88 14.21 15.15 -8.30
N ASP A 89 13.46 15.21 -9.41
CA ASP A 89 13.79 16.06 -10.56
C ASP A 89 13.71 17.55 -10.21
N ASN A 90 12.78 17.92 -9.34
CA ASN A 90 12.64 19.26 -8.79
C ASN A 90 13.66 19.60 -7.70
N LYS A 91 14.45 18.61 -7.22
CA LYS A 91 15.37 18.73 -6.08
C LYS A 91 14.68 19.23 -4.82
N GLU A 92 13.49 18.70 -4.56
CA GLU A 92 12.75 18.95 -3.33
C GLU A 92 13.35 18.09 -2.20
N ASP A 93 13.77 18.73 -1.11
CA ASP A 93 14.35 18.05 0.06
C ASP A 93 13.28 17.36 0.94
N THR A 94 12.01 17.71 0.75
CA THR A 94 10.91 17.24 1.59
C THR A 94 10.06 16.20 0.87
N MET A 95 9.72 15.13 1.59
CA MET A 95 8.81 14.10 1.09
C MET A 95 7.39 14.66 0.85
N PRO A 96 6.75 14.36 -0.30
CA PRO A 96 5.42 14.87 -0.64
C PRO A 96 4.29 14.09 0.06
N TRP A 97 4.35 13.98 1.39
CA TRP A 97 3.50 13.08 2.17
C TRP A 97 2.00 13.32 1.99
N ASP A 98 1.56 14.57 2.02
CA ASP A 98 0.14 14.90 1.87
C ASP A 98 -0.40 14.43 0.52
N THR A 99 0.42 14.56 -0.53
CA THR A 99 0.08 14.08 -1.87
C THR A 99 0.02 12.56 -1.90
N LEU A 100 1.02 11.87 -1.34
CA LEU A 100 1.05 10.40 -1.29
C LEU A 100 -0.13 9.83 -0.50
N ARG A 101 -0.40 10.36 0.70
CA ARG A 101 -1.50 9.93 1.55
C ARG A 101 -2.85 10.20 0.90
N TYR A 102 -3.04 11.36 0.27
CA TYR A 102 -4.27 11.66 -0.45
C TYR A 102 -4.49 10.69 -1.63
N LEU A 103 -3.46 10.48 -2.46
CA LEU A 103 -3.59 9.60 -3.63
C LEU A 103 -3.85 8.15 -3.25
N ILE A 104 -3.18 7.63 -2.22
CA ILE A 104 -3.38 6.25 -1.77
C ILE A 104 -4.68 6.11 -0.98
N GLY A 105 -4.92 7.01 -0.03
CA GLY A 105 -6.04 6.94 0.92
C GLY A 105 -7.37 7.38 0.35
N GLU A 106 -7.41 8.49 -0.37
CA GLU A 106 -8.66 9.06 -0.87
C GLU A 106 -8.99 8.55 -2.27
N ALA A 107 -8.00 8.52 -3.17
CA ALA A 107 -8.25 8.16 -4.58
C ALA A 107 -8.21 6.65 -4.81
N MET A 108 -7.13 5.96 -4.41
CA MET A 108 -6.95 4.55 -4.73
C MET A 108 -7.78 3.62 -3.83
N TYR A 109 -7.48 3.59 -2.53
CA TYR A 109 -8.18 2.71 -1.60
C TYR A 109 -9.51 3.31 -1.17
N GLY A 110 -9.58 4.62 -0.94
CA GLY A 110 -10.79 5.34 -0.55
C GLY A 110 -11.88 5.36 -1.62
N GLY A 111 -11.51 5.19 -2.90
CA GLY A 111 -12.47 4.98 -3.98
C GLY A 111 -13.29 3.70 -3.83
N ARG A 112 -12.79 2.72 -3.05
CA ARG A 112 -13.53 1.49 -2.70
C ARG A 112 -14.34 1.62 -1.43
N VAL A 113 -13.94 2.52 -0.53
CA VAL A 113 -14.49 2.63 0.82
C VAL A 113 -15.67 3.60 0.84
N SER A 114 -16.87 3.04 0.94
CA SER A 114 -18.14 3.77 0.95
C SER A 114 -18.58 4.25 2.34
N ASP A 115 -18.13 3.59 3.41
CA ASP A 115 -18.51 3.92 4.79
C ASP A 115 -17.54 4.93 5.40
N GLY A 116 -18.08 5.94 6.10
CA GLY A 116 -17.28 7.03 6.65
C GLY A 116 -16.37 6.60 7.80
N LEU A 117 -16.79 5.62 8.62
CA LEU A 117 -15.97 5.09 9.71
C LEU A 117 -14.86 4.19 9.17
N ASP A 118 -15.16 3.37 8.17
CA ASP A 118 -14.15 2.60 7.46
C ASP A 118 -13.12 3.52 6.78
N ARG A 119 -13.55 4.64 6.19
CA ARG A 119 -12.62 5.62 5.58
C ARG A 119 -11.69 6.23 6.63
N ARG A 120 -12.19 6.53 7.83
CA ARG A 120 -11.37 6.97 8.96
C ARG A 120 -10.30 5.93 9.32
N ILE A 121 -10.67 4.65 9.41
CA ILE A 121 -9.72 3.55 9.72
C ILE A 121 -8.64 3.47 8.64
N LEU A 122 -9.02 3.52 7.37
CA LEU A 122 -8.10 3.48 6.24
C LEU A 122 -7.05 4.59 6.34
N ASN A 123 -7.50 5.83 6.55
CA ASN A 123 -6.61 6.98 6.65
C ASN A 123 -5.73 6.93 7.89
N THR A 124 -6.25 6.47 9.04
CA THR A 124 -5.44 6.26 10.25
C THR A 124 -4.26 5.32 10.00
N TYR A 125 -4.46 4.22 9.25
CA TYR A 125 -3.33 3.35 8.89
C TYR A 125 -2.31 4.03 7.97
N LEU A 126 -2.77 4.86 7.03
CA LEU A 126 -1.85 5.58 6.13
C LEU A 126 -1.05 6.64 6.88
N ASP A 127 -1.68 7.39 7.78
CA ASP A 127 -1.00 8.39 8.61
C ASP A 127 0.03 7.72 9.53
N GLU A 128 -0.31 6.56 10.11
CA GLU A 128 0.58 5.81 10.99
C GLU A 128 1.74 5.13 10.24
N TYR A 129 1.58 4.79 8.96
CA TYR A 129 2.59 4.05 8.20
C TYR A 129 3.41 4.93 7.25
N LEU A 130 2.91 6.09 6.83
CA LEU A 130 3.60 6.99 5.91
C LEU A 130 3.92 8.34 6.57
N GLY A 131 5.18 8.51 6.94
CA GLY A 131 5.72 9.77 7.45
C GLY A 131 7.23 9.75 7.57
N ASP A 132 7.82 10.89 7.95
CA ASP A 132 9.27 11.08 8.04
C ASP A 132 9.94 10.12 9.03
N PHE A 133 9.20 9.63 10.03
CA PHE A 133 9.68 8.64 10.99
C PHE A 133 10.21 7.36 10.34
N LEU A 134 9.82 7.05 9.09
CA LEU A 134 10.34 5.93 8.31
C LEU A 134 11.84 6.04 8.01
N PHE A 135 12.38 7.26 8.05
CA PHE A 135 13.77 7.57 7.72
C PHE A 135 14.56 8.05 8.94
N ASP A 136 13.97 7.99 10.13
CA ASP A 136 14.67 8.31 11.36
C ASP A 136 15.75 7.25 11.65
N SER A 137 16.98 7.70 11.83
CA SER A 137 18.13 6.85 12.10
C SER A 137 18.18 6.35 13.54
N PHE A 138 17.35 6.89 14.43
CA PHE A 138 17.38 6.65 15.88
C PHE A 138 16.20 5.80 16.42
N GLN A 139 15.56 5.00 15.57
CA GLN A 139 14.56 4.01 16.02
C GLN A 139 15.17 2.84 16.82
#